data_AF-A0A955R0R3-F1
#
_entry.id   AF-A0A955R0R3-F1
#
_cell.length_a   1.000
_cell.length_b   1.000
_cell.length_c   1.000
_cell.angle_alpha   90.00
_cell.angle_beta   90.00
_cell.angle_gamma   90.00
#
_symmetry.space_group_name_H-M   'P 1'
#
loop_
_entity.id
_entity.type
_entity.pdbx_description
1 polymer ?
#
loop_
_entity_poly.entity_id
_entity_poly.type
_entity_poly.pdbx_seq_one_letter_code
_entity_poly.pdbx_strand_id
1 'polypeptide(L)'
;MFVFDPLSQGLELLAQRDLQRAETLFLRVINDPFVQEDELRQARTYLNDIRSCQAGTKTLNFDQYGQLSRKTTPSLDPIFDVLVEIYQSPAQSFQEIDDRIRDRVPRVINRLKQIKVRDILARDSLFHKIEKQGLKLIRERVQGAGEKNTVDLYRWKTIYRKFIEQINPILLERHLELLAYILESGDIGILDDSKLTALTPKYEWIIENTLHSKWYLMRSYFFKARSEIELQFSKKEGTRKFWEEVKYKKIAIFEECGFEEKQIQKFLFIDKLNYKTLEEIHQFAQELGLKLVPRDVSLALRGIQKARDHIRERGGFLMGERREFQEELIELGFSRDNAYQVARHAKRANNHQIAGAFKTSLQVARDEIYWYRVPSHSPKLRQDIETQCCKHLSTVRIHLFDRGRLNKLLLQIGKSLIRRYLVQHYGESVVNLHCFFRLATIHQYYKLKFFHYHAGEVPSVSELIKVSRKDFVPLVKEGYESFLRKKRLVVPKELYEQIADYKSVTEWEDPYTTPEEKFLLRFWFLMDHGVSITQGMLNKGVIAPGVDFWSYLKRQDAECES
;
A
#
# COMPACT_ATOMS: atom_id res chain seq x y z
N MET A 1 -3.46 -21.98 50.87
CA MET A 1 -4.72 -21.20 50.79
C MET A 1 -5.39 -21.52 49.42
N PHE A 2 -6.29 -22.50 49.33
CA PHE A 2 -7.19 -22.83 48.19
C PHE A 2 -8.38 -21.89 47.93
N VAL A 3 -8.53 -21.26 46.75
CA VAL A 3 -9.80 -20.60 46.38
C VAL A 3 -10.73 -21.61 45.69
N PHE A 4 -10.98 -22.75 46.36
CA PHE A 4 -12.29 -23.41 46.23
C PHE A 4 -13.31 -22.53 46.92
N ASP A 5 -14.56 -22.50 46.47
CA ASP A 5 -15.62 -21.68 47.07
C ASP A 5 -15.64 -21.90 48.59
N PRO A 6 -14.96 -21.04 49.38
CA PRO A 6 -14.70 -21.37 50.78
C PRO A 6 -15.99 -21.22 51.59
N LEU A 7 -16.99 -20.57 50.98
CA LEU A 7 -18.34 -20.44 51.48
C LEU A 7 -19.07 -21.78 51.37
N SER A 8 -19.07 -22.44 50.20
CA SER A 8 -19.66 -23.78 50.03
C SER A 8 -18.95 -24.86 50.85
N GLN A 9 -17.61 -24.88 50.87
CA GLN A 9 -16.85 -25.84 51.69
C GLN A 9 -17.01 -25.57 53.19
N GLY A 10 -17.05 -24.30 53.59
CA GLY A 10 -17.36 -23.91 54.96
C GLY A 10 -18.75 -24.41 55.38
N LEU A 11 -19.74 -24.39 54.47
CA LEU A 11 -21.07 -24.95 54.69
C LEU A 11 -21.08 -26.48 54.78
N GLU A 12 -20.29 -27.19 53.96
CA GLU A 12 -20.14 -28.65 54.05
C GLU A 12 -19.51 -29.08 55.37
N LEU A 13 -18.43 -28.40 55.78
CA LEU A 13 -17.77 -28.67 57.06
C LEU A 13 -18.66 -28.32 58.24
N LEU A 14 -19.44 -27.22 58.14
CA LEU A 14 -20.49 -26.91 59.10
C LEU A 14 -21.49 -28.06 59.21
N ALA A 15 -21.99 -28.58 58.09
CA ALA A 15 -22.92 -29.70 58.06
C ALA A 15 -22.32 -31.00 58.64
N GLN A 16 -21.01 -31.21 58.47
CA GLN A 16 -20.26 -32.34 59.03
C GLN A 16 -19.77 -32.10 60.47
N ARG A 17 -20.05 -30.93 61.06
CA ARG A 17 -19.70 -30.51 62.44
C ARG A 17 -18.20 -30.22 62.67
N ASP A 18 -17.44 -29.95 61.60
CA ASP A 18 -16.01 -29.59 61.61
C ASP A 18 -15.79 -28.08 61.82
N LEU A 19 -16.21 -27.56 62.98
CA LEU A 19 -16.31 -26.11 63.25
C LEU A 19 -15.01 -25.32 63.09
N GLN A 20 -13.86 -25.88 63.53
CA GLN A 20 -12.56 -25.19 63.44
C GLN A 20 -12.10 -24.99 61.99
N ARG A 21 -12.33 -26.00 61.14
CA ARG A 21 -11.99 -25.94 59.72
C ARG A 21 -12.94 -25.00 58.98
N ALA A 22 -14.23 -25.05 59.30
CA ALA A 22 -15.22 -24.12 58.76
C ALA A 22 -14.90 -22.65 59.10
N GLU A 23 -14.55 -22.35 60.35
CA GLU A 23 -14.17 -20.99 60.78
C GLU A 23 -12.96 -20.45 60.00
N THR A 24 -11.94 -21.29 59.83
CA THR A 24 -10.73 -20.93 59.08
C THR A 24 -11.06 -20.59 57.61
N LEU A 25 -12.00 -21.32 56.99
CA LEU A 25 -12.43 -21.03 55.61
C LEU A 25 -13.26 -19.74 55.51
N PHE A 26 -14.17 -19.46 56.46
CA PHE A 26 -14.95 -18.22 56.42
C PHE A 26 -14.11 -16.97 56.69
N LEU A 27 -13.14 -17.03 57.62
CA LEU A 27 -12.18 -15.95 57.85
C LEU A 27 -11.42 -15.60 56.58
N ARG A 28 -11.16 -16.61 55.77
CA ARG A 28 -10.42 -16.45 54.54
C ARG A 28 -11.23 -15.81 53.42
N VAL A 29 -12.54 -16.07 53.33
CA VAL A 29 -13.46 -15.32 52.46
C VAL A 29 -13.45 -13.84 52.84
N ILE A 30 -13.48 -13.55 54.14
CA ILE A 30 -13.49 -12.17 54.64
C ILE A 30 -12.20 -11.42 54.29
N ASN A 31 -11.07 -12.13 54.20
CA ASN A 31 -9.76 -11.56 53.91
C ASN A 31 -9.42 -11.51 52.40
N ASP A 32 -10.29 -11.98 51.50
CA ASP A 32 -10.04 -11.95 50.06
C ASP A 32 -10.51 -10.60 49.46
N PRO A 33 -9.60 -9.83 48.82
CA PRO A 33 -9.88 -8.48 48.34
C PRO A 33 -10.85 -8.43 47.15
N PHE A 34 -11.20 -9.58 46.55
CA PHE A 34 -12.07 -9.64 45.37
C PHE A 34 -13.49 -10.11 45.70
N VAL A 35 -13.82 -10.43 46.96
CA VAL A 35 -15.13 -10.98 47.35
C VAL A 35 -16.24 -9.94 47.25
N GLN A 36 -17.40 -10.35 46.75
CA GLN A 36 -18.57 -9.48 46.61
C GLN A 36 -19.18 -9.17 47.99
N GLU A 37 -19.80 -7.99 48.14
CA GLU A 37 -20.37 -7.58 49.43
C GLU A 37 -21.38 -8.59 50.01
N ASP A 38 -22.20 -9.20 49.16
CA ASP A 38 -23.22 -10.16 49.59
C ASP A 38 -22.59 -11.46 50.13
N GLU A 39 -21.55 -11.95 49.46
CA GLU A 39 -20.77 -13.11 49.91
C GLU A 39 -20.01 -12.80 51.22
N LEU A 40 -19.48 -11.58 51.37
CA LEU A 40 -18.86 -11.11 52.61
C LEU A 40 -19.86 -11.06 53.78
N ARG A 41 -21.09 -10.57 53.54
CA ARG A 41 -22.15 -10.52 54.55
C ARG A 41 -22.57 -11.92 55.00
N GLN A 42 -22.69 -12.86 54.06
CA GLN A 42 -22.99 -14.26 54.36
C GLN A 42 -21.86 -14.92 55.16
N ALA A 43 -20.61 -14.76 54.74
CA ALA A 43 -19.46 -15.32 55.46
C ALA A 43 -19.34 -14.77 56.89
N ARG A 44 -19.60 -13.48 57.11
CA ARG A 44 -19.65 -12.87 58.45
C ARG A 44 -20.78 -13.44 59.31
N THR A 45 -21.95 -13.66 58.72
CA THR A 45 -23.10 -14.26 59.42
C THR A 45 -22.77 -15.69 59.87
N TYR A 46 -22.24 -16.53 58.97
CA TYR A 46 -21.87 -17.92 59.30
C TYR A 46 -20.74 -18.01 60.32
N LEU A 47 -19.77 -17.11 60.26
CA LEU A 47 -18.69 -17.04 61.24
C LEU A 47 -19.19 -16.63 62.64
N ASN A 48 -20.14 -15.70 62.72
CA ASN A 48 -20.79 -15.35 63.99
C ASN A 48 -21.62 -16.51 64.54
N ASP A 49 -22.30 -17.27 63.67
CA ASP A 49 -23.04 -18.47 64.03
C ASP A 49 -22.12 -19.57 64.61
N ILE A 50 -20.94 -19.80 64.01
CA ILE A 50 -19.93 -20.73 64.53
C ILE A 50 -19.45 -20.31 65.92
N ARG A 51 -19.09 -19.04 66.10
CA ARG A 51 -18.59 -18.51 67.38
C ARG A 51 -19.65 -18.58 68.47
N SER A 52 -20.90 -18.29 68.14
CA SER A 52 -22.03 -18.39 69.07
C SER A 52 -22.29 -19.85 69.49
N CYS A 53 -22.08 -20.81 68.57
CA CYS A 53 -22.15 -22.24 68.85
C CYS A 53 -20.99 -22.71 69.75
N GLN A 54 -19.77 -22.27 69.49
CA GLN A 54 -18.59 -22.59 70.32
C GLN A 54 -18.70 -22.02 71.73
N ALA A 55 -19.31 -20.84 71.89
CA ALA A 55 -19.57 -20.20 73.19
C ALA A 55 -20.77 -20.80 73.94
N GLY A 56 -21.47 -21.78 73.37
CA GLY A 56 -22.63 -22.45 73.99
C GLY A 56 -23.93 -21.62 74.00
N THR A 57 -23.96 -20.48 73.32
CA THR A 57 -25.10 -19.53 73.33
C THR A 57 -26.19 -19.86 72.31
N LYS A 58 -25.88 -20.66 71.28
CA LYS A 58 -26.80 -21.01 70.20
C LYS A 58 -26.54 -22.43 69.71
N THR A 59 -27.59 -23.20 69.44
CA THR A 59 -27.50 -24.49 68.75
C THR A 59 -27.71 -24.31 67.25
N LEU A 60 -26.75 -24.77 66.44
CA LEU A 60 -26.84 -24.71 64.98
C LEU A 60 -27.71 -25.85 64.44
N ASN A 61 -28.56 -25.54 63.47
CA ASN A 61 -29.33 -26.55 62.75
C ASN A 61 -28.52 -27.08 61.55
N PHE A 62 -27.77 -28.16 61.77
CA PHE A 62 -26.87 -28.73 60.76
C PHE A 62 -27.59 -29.27 59.52
N ASP A 63 -28.85 -29.70 59.64
CA ASP A 63 -29.65 -30.18 58.50
C ASP A 63 -29.98 -29.04 57.53
N GLN A 64 -30.22 -27.84 58.05
CA GLN A 64 -30.45 -26.64 57.24
C GLN A 64 -29.18 -26.26 56.44
N TYR A 65 -28.00 -26.31 57.07
CA TYR A 65 -26.74 -26.04 56.38
C TYR A 65 -26.40 -27.13 55.34
N GLY A 66 -26.79 -28.39 55.59
CA GLY A 66 -26.66 -29.49 54.63
C GLY A 66 -27.55 -29.36 53.39
N GLN A 67 -28.65 -28.59 53.45
CA GLN A 67 -29.45 -28.25 52.26
C GLN A 67 -28.85 -27.10 51.45
N LEU A 68 -28.09 -26.20 52.09
CA LEU A 68 -27.41 -25.08 51.44
C LEU A 68 -26.19 -25.55 50.64
N SER A 69 -25.45 -26.55 51.13
CA SER A 69 -24.28 -27.11 50.42
C SER A 69 -24.63 -27.84 49.11
N ARG A 70 -25.83 -28.41 49.00
CA ARG A 70 -26.26 -29.18 47.81
C ARG A 70 -26.65 -28.31 46.59
N LYS A 71 -26.70 -26.99 46.73
CA LYS A 71 -27.11 -26.06 45.64
C LYS A 71 -25.92 -25.26 45.09
N THR A 72 -25.04 -25.81 44.24
CA THR A 72 -24.04 -24.94 43.58
C THR A 72 -23.50 -25.53 42.27
N THR A 73 -24.26 -25.40 41.18
CA THR A 73 -23.60 -25.12 39.89
C THR A 73 -23.53 -23.59 39.78
N PRO A 74 -22.34 -22.97 39.79
CA PRO A 74 -22.24 -21.51 39.72
C PRO A 74 -22.83 -21.03 38.39
N SER A 75 -23.78 -20.09 38.45
CA SER A 75 -24.36 -19.52 37.25
C SER A 75 -23.31 -18.73 36.45
N LEU A 76 -23.35 -18.87 35.12
CA LEU A 76 -22.52 -18.11 34.18
C LEU A 76 -23.13 -16.73 33.85
N ASP A 77 -24.32 -16.40 34.35
CA ASP A 77 -25.02 -15.15 34.07
C ASP A 77 -24.16 -13.89 34.28
N PRO A 78 -23.35 -13.78 35.38
CA PRO A 78 -22.49 -12.61 35.56
C PRO A 78 -21.42 -12.45 34.48
N ILE A 79 -20.92 -13.56 33.93
CA ILE A 79 -19.96 -13.55 32.81
C ILE A 79 -20.65 -13.05 31.55
N PHE A 80 -21.89 -13.46 31.31
CA PHE A 80 -22.67 -13.00 30.17
C PHE A 80 -23.02 -11.52 30.26
N ASP A 81 -23.36 -11.01 31.44
CA ASP A 81 -23.64 -9.59 31.63
C ASP A 81 -22.43 -8.71 31.28
N VAL A 82 -21.23 -9.11 31.72
CA VAL A 82 -19.98 -8.42 31.33
C VAL A 82 -19.76 -8.44 29.82
N LEU A 83 -19.96 -9.59 29.17
CA LEU A 83 -19.79 -9.72 27.71
C LEU A 83 -20.78 -8.84 26.93
N VAL A 84 -22.02 -8.75 27.41
CA VAL A 84 -23.05 -7.90 26.80
C VAL A 84 -22.73 -6.41 27.01
N GLU A 85 -22.31 -6.01 28.21
CA GLU A 85 -21.87 -4.63 28.49
C GLU A 85 -20.72 -4.20 27.56
N ILE A 86 -19.72 -5.06 27.37
CA ILE A 86 -18.57 -4.78 26.51
C ILE A 86 -19.02 -4.69 25.04
N TYR A 87 -19.92 -5.57 24.60
CA TYR A 87 -20.47 -5.52 23.25
C TYR A 87 -21.21 -4.22 22.96
N GLN A 88 -22.02 -3.75 23.91
CA GLN A 88 -22.78 -2.49 23.81
C GLN A 88 -21.94 -1.23 24.00
N SER A 89 -20.69 -1.37 24.46
CA SER A 89 -19.79 -0.24 24.64
C SER A 89 -19.46 0.46 23.30
N PRO A 90 -19.11 1.77 23.32
CA PRO A 90 -18.74 2.50 22.10
C PRO A 90 -17.33 2.17 21.58
N ALA A 91 -16.61 1.22 22.19
CA ALA A 91 -15.24 0.87 21.82
C ALA A 91 -15.16 0.39 20.36
N GLN A 92 -14.30 0.97 19.54
CA GLN A 92 -14.15 0.61 18.12
C GLN A 92 -12.79 -0.03 17.81
N SER A 93 -11.74 0.32 18.53
CA SER A 93 -10.40 -0.24 18.32
C SER A 93 -10.17 -1.52 19.15
N PHE A 94 -9.23 -2.37 18.70
CA PHE A 94 -8.83 -3.56 19.46
C PHE A 94 -8.31 -3.21 20.85
N GLN A 95 -7.55 -2.11 20.97
CA GLN A 95 -6.98 -1.66 22.24
C GLN A 95 -8.05 -1.18 23.22
N GLU A 96 -9.04 -0.40 22.74
CA GLU A 96 -10.17 0.01 23.59
C GLU A 96 -10.97 -1.18 24.09
N ILE A 97 -11.15 -2.22 23.27
CA ILE A 97 -11.83 -3.46 23.69
C ILE A 97 -11.01 -4.18 24.76
N ASP A 98 -9.69 -4.28 24.60
CA ASP A 98 -8.79 -4.91 25.57
C ASP A 98 -8.80 -4.20 26.92
N ASP A 99 -8.75 -2.87 26.93
CA ASP A 99 -8.81 -2.07 28.15
C ASP A 99 -10.15 -2.25 28.87
N ARG A 100 -11.26 -2.25 28.12
CA ARG A 100 -12.60 -2.49 28.68
C ARG A 100 -12.75 -3.88 29.27
N ILE A 101 -12.19 -4.91 28.62
CA ILE A 101 -12.18 -6.27 29.17
C ILE A 101 -11.38 -6.28 30.48
N ARG A 102 -10.19 -5.69 30.49
CA ARG A 102 -9.32 -5.64 31.68
C ARG A 102 -10.00 -4.97 32.87
N ASP A 103 -10.74 -3.89 32.64
CA ASP A 103 -11.48 -3.18 33.69
C ASP A 103 -12.68 -3.98 34.23
N ARG A 104 -13.30 -4.81 33.40
CA ARG A 104 -14.55 -5.53 33.74
C ARG A 104 -14.32 -6.95 34.25
N VAL A 105 -13.26 -7.62 33.83
CA VAL A 105 -12.90 -8.98 34.29
C VAL A 105 -12.85 -9.09 35.82
N PRO A 106 -12.29 -8.13 36.60
CA PRO A 106 -12.32 -8.15 38.07
C PRO A 106 -13.68 -8.45 38.70
N ARG A 107 -14.78 -8.00 38.08
CA ARG A 107 -16.16 -8.22 38.58
C ARG A 107 -16.58 -9.69 38.55
N VAL A 108 -15.97 -10.48 37.67
CA VAL A 108 -16.32 -11.89 37.44
C VAL A 108 -15.19 -12.85 37.84
N ILE A 109 -14.07 -12.35 38.39
CA ILE A 109 -12.92 -13.19 38.81
C ILE A 109 -13.37 -14.29 39.76
N ASN A 110 -14.19 -14.00 40.77
CA ASN A 110 -14.63 -15.03 41.71
C ASN A 110 -15.47 -16.11 41.03
N ARG A 111 -16.36 -15.69 40.12
CA ARG A 111 -17.16 -16.62 39.33
C ARG A 111 -16.29 -17.51 38.45
N LEU A 112 -15.25 -16.94 37.83
CA LEU A 112 -14.26 -17.69 37.06
C LEU A 112 -13.48 -18.67 37.93
N LYS A 113 -13.05 -18.27 39.13
CA LYS A 113 -12.34 -19.13 40.10
C LYS A 113 -13.22 -20.28 40.63
N GLN A 114 -14.53 -20.10 40.69
CA GLN A 114 -15.49 -21.14 41.08
C GLN A 114 -15.71 -22.20 39.99
N ILE A 115 -15.32 -21.94 38.73
CA ILE A 115 -15.47 -22.91 37.65
C ILE A 115 -14.42 -24.02 37.79
N LYS A 116 -14.90 -25.26 37.97
CA LYS A 116 -14.06 -26.44 37.97
C LYS A 116 -13.79 -26.89 36.54
N VAL A 117 -12.57 -26.64 36.05
CA VAL A 117 -12.10 -27.20 34.77
C VAL A 117 -11.36 -28.50 35.07
N ARG A 118 -11.98 -29.64 34.79
CA ARG A 118 -11.37 -30.97 35.01
C ARG A 118 -10.32 -31.34 33.96
N ASP A 119 -10.57 -30.98 32.71
CA ASP A 119 -9.72 -31.31 31.57
C ASP A 119 -9.91 -30.30 30.40
N ILE A 120 -9.17 -30.51 29.31
CA ILE A 120 -9.24 -29.66 28.12
C ILE A 120 -10.62 -29.73 27.47
N LEU A 121 -11.27 -30.91 27.45
CA LEU A 121 -12.57 -31.07 26.83
C LEU A 121 -13.66 -30.28 27.58
N ALA A 122 -13.61 -30.27 28.90
CA ALA A 122 -14.48 -29.46 29.75
C ALA A 122 -14.24 -27.96 29.55
N ARG A 123 -12.98 -27.54 29.39
CA ARG A 123 -12.62 -26.16 29.03
C ARG A 123 -13.18 -25.76 27.67
N ASP A 124 -12.95 -26.57 26.64
CA ASP A 124 -13.41 -26.28 25.28
C ASP A 124 -14.95 -26.26 25.22
N SER A 125 -15.60 -27.14 25.99
CA SER A 125 -17.06 -27.13 26.17
C SER A 125 -17.54 -25.85 26.88
N LEU A 126 -16.83 -25.38 27.91
CA LEU A 126 -17.11 -24.13 28.60
C LEU A 126 -16.99 -22.94 27.64
N PHE A 127 -15.90 -22.85 26.90
CA PHE A 127 -15.67 -21.78 25.92
C PHE A 127 -16.75 -21.77 24.84
N HIS A 128 -17.11 -22.93 24.30
CA HIS A 128 -18.20 -23.06 23.34
C HIS A 128 -19.56 -22.67 23.91
N LYS A 129 -19.83 -23.00 25.18
CA LYS A 129 -21.03 -22.55 25.89
C LYS A 129 -21.03 -21.03 26.03
N ILE A 130 -19.90 -20.43 26.41
CA ILE A 130 -19.75 -18.99 26.54
C ILE A 130 -20.01 -18.30 25.19
N GLU A 131 -19.41 -18.82 24.11
CA GLU A 131 -19.57 -18.29 22.75
C GLU A 131 -21.04 -18.30 22.29
N LYS A 132 -21.73 -19.43 22.48
CA LYS A 132 -23.11 -19.61 22.00
C LYS A 132 -24.12 -18.86 22.87
N GLN A 133 -24.03 -18.97 24.19
CA GLN A 133 -24.98 -18.35 25.10
C GLN A 133 -24.79 -16.83 25.16
N GLY A 134 -23.54 -16.35 25.14
CA GLY A 134 -23.26 -14.92 25.05
C GLY A 134 -23.82 -14.30 23.77
N LEU A 135 -23.62 -14.94 22.61
CA LEU A 135 -24.21 -14.47 21.34
C LEU A 135 -25.74 -14.48 21.37
N LYS A 136 -26.36 -15.50 21.99
CA LYS A 136 -27.81 -15.58 22.14
C LYS A 136 -28.35 -14.40 22.95
N LEU A 137 -27.73 -14.11 24.10
CA LEU A 137 -28.13 -12.99 24.97
C LEU A 137 -27.93 -11.62 24.29
N ILE A 138 -26.84 -11.45 23.53
CA ILE A 138 -26.64 -10.24 22.73
C ILE A 138 -27.75 -10.09 21.69
N ARG A 139 -28.12 -11.16 20.98
CA ARG A 139 -29.23 -11.13 20.01
C ARG A 139 -30.55 -10.74 20.68
N GLU A 140 -30.85 -11.31 21.83
CA GLU A 140 -32.07 -11.01 22.60
C GLU A 140 -32.11 -9.54 23.05
N ARG A 141 -31.00 -8.99 23.57
CA ARG A 141 -30.95 -7.58 23.99
C ARG A 141 -30.95 -6.58 22.83
N VAL A 142 -30.38 -6.94 21.67
CA VAL A 142 -30.38 -6.07 20.47
C VAL A 142 -31.77 -6.06 19.81
N GLN A 143 -32.48 -7.21 19.79
CA GLN A 143 -33.85 -7.28 19.25
C GLN A 143 -34.88 -6.55 20.13
N GLY A 144 -34.68 -6.53 21.46
CA GLY A 144 -35.54 -5.79 22.39
C GLY A 144 -35.44 -4.26 22.30
N ALA A 145 -34.38 -3.72 21.68
CA ALA A 145 -34.12 -2.28 21.59
C ALA A 145 -34.78 -1.56 20.40
N GLY A 146 -35.63 -2.23 19.62
CA GLY A 146 -36.49 -1.60 18.60
C GLY A 146 -35.79 -1.15 17.30
N GLU A 147 -34.47 -1.25 17.19
CA GLU A 147 -33.74 -0.94 15.95
C GLU A 147 -33.50 -2.21 15.12
N LYS A 148 -33.65 -2.11 13.79
CA LYS A 148 -33.24 -3.13 12.80
C LYS A 148 -31.71 -3.31 12.73
N ASN A 149 -31.00 -3.18 13.84
CA ASN A 149 -29.56 -3.36 13.88
C ASN A 149 -29.25 -4.86 13.83
N THR A 150 -28.75 -5.28 12.67
CA THR A 150 -28.17 -6.62 12.51
C THR A 150 -27.00 -6.76 13.48
N VAL A 151 -27.03 -7.80 14.32
CA VAL A 151 -25.92 -8.12 15.25
C VAL A 151 -24.63 -8.27 14.47
N ASP A 152 -23.61 -7.48 14.83
CA ASP A 152 -22.28 -7.57 14.25
C ASP A 152 -21.55 -8.79 14.80
N LEU A 153 -21.57 -9.86 14.01
CA LEU A 153 -20.91 -11.12 14.32
C LEU A 153 -19.38 -10.98 14.40
N TYR A 154 -18.78 -10.02 13.70
CA TYR A 154 -17.34 -9.81 13.71
C TYR A 154 -16.91 -9.13 15.00
N ARG A 155 -17.66 -8.10 15.44
CA ARG A 155 -17.46 -7.49 16.76
C ARG A 155 -17.57 -8.51 17.89
N TRP A 156 -18.59 -9.37 17.85
CA TRP A 156 -18.73 -10.44 18.85
C TRP A 156 -17.52 -11.38 18.87
N LYS A 157 -17.05 -11.83 17.71
CA LYS A 157 -15.88 -12.71 17.60
C LYS A 157 -14.61 -12.08 18.18
N THR A 158 -14.39 -10.79 17.95
CA THR A 158 -13.27 -10.05 18.53
C THR A 158 -13.37 -9.99 20.05
N ILE A 159 -14.52 -9.58 20.60
CA ILE A 159 -14.74 -9.47 22.05
C ILE A 159 -14.59 -10.84 22.72
N TYR A 160 -15.21 -11.88 22.16
CA TYR A 160 -15.09 -13.24 22.66
C TYR A 160 -13.63 -13.70 22.68
N ARG A 161 -12.89 -13.54 21.57
CA ARG A 161 -11.47 -13.91 21.51
C ARG A 161 -10.65 -13.23 22.60
N LYS A 162 -10.75 -11.90 22.69
CA LYS A 162 -10.01 -11.09 23.68
C LYS A 162 -10.40 -11.42 25.11
N PHE A 163 -11.69 -11.67 25.35
CA PHE A 163 -12.18 -12.09 26.67
C PHE A 163 -11.59 -13.44 27.07
N ILE A 164 -11.60 -14.43 26.17
CA ILE A 164 -10.99 -15.74 26.42
C ILE A 164 -9.49 -15.61 26.71
N GLU A 165 -8.77 -14.77 25.97
CA GLU A 165 -7.35 -14.48 26.20
C GLU A 165 -7.08 -13.96 27.62
N GLN A 166 -7.95 -13.09 28.15
CA GLN A 166 -7.82 -12.52 29.49
C GLN A 166 -8.22 -13.49 30.63
N ILE A 167 -9.24 -14.32 30.45
CA ILE A 167 -9.70 -15.24 31.50
C ILE A 167 -8.91 -16.55 31.55
N ASN A 168 -8.28 -16.96 30.45
CA ASN A 168 -7.60 -18.26 30.37
C ASN A 168 -6.46 -18.41 31.40
N PRO A 169 -5.60 -17.40 31.66
CA PRO A 169 -4.62 -17.45 32.75
C PRO A 169 -5.25 -17.67 34.13
N ILE A 170 -6.42 -17.07 34.39
CA ILE A 170 -7.14 -17.18 35.66
C ILE A 170 -7.67 -18.60 35.86
N LEU A 171 -8.27 -19.18 34.82
CA LEU A 171 -8.78 -20.56 34.84
C LEU A 171 -7.63 -21.59 34.97
N LEU A 172 -6.49 -21.30 34.35
CA LEU A 172 -5.27 -22.09 34.44
C LEU A 172 -4.70 -22.10 35.86
N GLU A 173 -4.45 -20.91 36.42
CA GLU A 173 -3.93 -20.76 37.78
C GLU A 173 -4.81 -21.53 38.76
N ARG A 174 -6.12 -21.39 38.59
CA ARG A 174 -7.11 -22.12 39.38
C ARG A 174 -7.01 -23.63 39.25
N HIS A 175 -6.86 -24.17 38.04
CA HIS A 175 -6.69 -25.60 37.83
C HIS A 175 -5.40 -26.13 38.48
N LEU A 176 -4.31 -25.37 38.45
CA LEU A 176 -3.05 -25.78 39.10
C LEU A 176 -3.16 -25.79 40.63
N GLU A 177 -3.85 -24.83 41.23
CA GLU A 177 -4.16 -24.86 42.67
C GLU A 177 -4.96 -26.10 43.06
N LEU A 178 -5.92 -26.46 42.22
CA LEU A 178 -6.77 -27.63 42.31
C LEU A 178 -5.95 -28.94 42.33
N LEU A 179 -4.99 -29.03 41.42
CA LEU A 179 -4.06 -30.14 41.32
C LEU A 179 -3.12 -30.25 42.52
N ALA A 180 -2.57 -29.12 42.99
CA ALA A 180 -1.74 -29.08 44.20
C ALA A 180 -2.49 -29.59 45.43
N TYR A 181 -3.76 -29.19 45.58
CA TYR A 181 -4.62 -29.68 46.65
C TYR A 181 -4.78 -31.20 46.64
N ILE A 182 -5.00 -31.80 45.47
CA ILE A 182 -5.24 -33.24 45.34
C ILE A 182 -4.02 -34.04 45.81
N LEU A 183 -2.80 -33.56 45.52
CA LEU A 183 -1.58 -34.17 46.04
C LEU A 183 -1.46 -34.08 47.56
N GLU A 184 -1.77 -32.92 48.15
CA GLU A 184 -1.64 -32.71 49.59
C GLU A 184 -2.69 -33.48 50.41
N SER A 185 -3.90 -33.63 49.87
CA SER A 185 -5.06 -34.17 50.60
C SER A 185 -5.42 -35.61 50.26
N GLY A 186 -4.99 -36.11 49.09
CA GLY A 186 -5.44 -37.39 48.54
C GLY A 186 -6.86 -37.39 47.98
N ASP A 187 -7.60 -36.28 48.08
CA ASP A 187 -9.01 -36.21 47.69
C ASP A 187 -9.18 -35.84 46.20
N ILE A 188 -9.12 -36.87 45.35
CA ILE A 188 -9.32 -36.73 43.90
C ILE A 188 -10.80 -36.52 43.52
N GLY A 189 -11.74 -36.80 44.44
CA GLY A 189 -13.19 -36.71 44.20
C GLY A 189 -13.67 -35.29 43.93
N ILE A 190 -12.87 -34.30 44.32
CA ILE A 190 -13.10 -32.86 44.11
C ILE A 190 -13.18 -32.45 42.63
N LEU A 191 -12.63 -33.26 41.72
CA LEU A 191 -12.73 -33.05 40.26
C LEU A 191 -14.12 -33.41 39.69
N ASP A 192 -15.03 -33.92 40.53
CA ASP A 192 -16.40 -34.32 40.17
C ASP A 192 -16.45 -35.29 38.96
N ASP A 193 -15.43 -36.15 38.82
CA ASP A 193 -15.39 -37.19 37.78
C ASP A 193 -15.77 -38.55 38.38
N SER A 194 -16.85 -39.13 37.89
CA SER A 194 -17.33 -40.47 38.30
C SER A 194 -16.29 -41.57 38.13
N LYS A 195 -15.24 -41.35 37.32
CA LYS A 195 -14.15 -42.31 37.06
C LYS A 195 -12.97 -42.16 38.04
N LEU A 196 -12.88 -41.06 38.77
CA LEU A 196 -11.77 -40.76 39.68
C LEU A 196 -12.25 -40.86 41.12
N THR A 197 -12.25 -42.08 41.65
CA THR A 197 -12.71 -42.37 43.02
C THR A 197 -11.58 -42.47 44.04
N ALA A 198 -10.34 -42.71 43.60
CA ALA A 198 -9.16 -42.80 44.47
C ALA A 198 -7.91 -42.23 43.79
N LEU A 199 -7.05 -41.54 44.56
CA LEU A 199 -5.76 -41.08 44.08
C LEU A 199 -4.81 -42.29 43.96
N THR A 200 -4.50 -42.68 42.73
CA THR A 200 -3.55 -43.77 42.46
C THR A 200 -2.13 -43.20 42.32
N PRO A 201 -1.07 -44.01 42.54
CA PRO A 201 0.32 -43.56 42.32
C PRO A 201 0.57 -43.01 40.90
N LYS A 202 -0.18 -43.52 39.91
CA LYS A 202 -0.17 -43.00 38.54
C LYS A 202 -0.71 -41.57 38.46
N TYR A 203 -1.83 -41.30 39.13
CA TYR A 203 -2.43 -39.96 39.15
C TYR A 203 -1.57 -38.98 39.96
N GLU A 204 -1.04 -39.41 41.10
CA GLU A 204 -0.09 -38.64 41.91
C GLU A 204 1.12 -38.19 41.08
N TRP A 205 1.79 -39.13 40.42
CA TRP A 205 2.91 -38.82 39.54
C TRP A 205 2.55 -37.88 38.38
N ILE A 206 1.37 -38.03 37.76
CA ILE A 206 0.91 -37.12 36.69
C ILE A 206 0.74 -35.69 37.23
N ILE A 207 0.16 -35.55 38.42
CA ILE A 207 -0.13 -34.25 39.02
C ILE A 207 1.18 -33.57 39.45
N GLU A 208 2.10 -34.28 40.09
CA GLU A 208 3.42 -33.76 40.47
C GLU A 208 4.20 -33.23 39.26
N ASN A 209 4.20 -33.98 38.17
CA ASN A 209 4.85 -33.57 36.92
C ASN A 209 4.18 -32.34 36.30
N THR A 210 2.86 -32.23 36.42
CA THR A 210 2.09 -31.08 35.94
C THR A 210 2.45 -29.83 36.75
N LEU A 211 2.58 -29.93 38.08
CA LEU A 211 2.98 -28.79 38.91
C LEU A 211 4.44 -28.38 38.71
N HIS A 212 5.37 -29.34 38.58
CA HIS A 212 6.78 -29.05 38.28
C HIS A 212 6.98 -28.39 36.91
N SER A 213 6.12 -28.71 35.95
CA SER A 213 6.13 -28.11 34.62
C SER A 213 5.28 -26.83 34.53
N LYS A 214 4.97 -26.14 35.65
CA LYS A 214 4.19 -24.88 35.70
C LYS A 214 4.52 -23.89 34.59
N TRP A 215 5.80 -23.69 34.28
CA TRP A 215 6.26 -22.82 33.18
C TRP A 215 5.98 -23.38 31.79
N TYR A 216 6.11 -24.70 31.63
CA TYR A 216 5.63 -25.40 30.45
C TYR A 216 4.13 -25.21 30.37
N LEU A 217 3.31 -25.51 31.37
CA LEU A 217 1.86 -25.31 31.36
C LEU A 217 1.43 -23.84 31.26
N MET A 218 2.20 -22.83 31.61
CA MET A 218 1.86 -21.45 31.23
C MET A 218 2.07 -21.21 29.72
N ARG A 219 3.11 -21.81 29.11
CA ARG A 219 3.29 -21.89 27.64
C ARG A 219 2.40 -22.95 26.97
N SER A 220 1.91 -23.89 27.75
CA SER A 220 1.31 -25.16 27.38
C SER A 220 -0.08 -25.30 28.04
N TYR A 221 -0.69 -24.18 28.40
CA TYR A 221 -2.12 -23.96 28.41
C TYR A 221 -2.58 -23.22 27.17
N PHE A 222 -1.62 -23.03 26.24
CA PHE A 222 -1.87 -23.41 24.88
C PHE A 222 -1.88 -24.96 24.67
N PHE A 223 -1.13 -25.82 25.38
CA PHE A 223 -1.05 -27.30 25.14
C PHE A 223 -0.50 -28.26 26.24
N LYS A 224 -1.29 -29.19 26.78
CA LYS A 224 -1.04 -30.07 27.96
C LYS A 224 0.26 -30.92 28.06
N ALA A 225 0.45 -31.47 29.27
CA ALA A 225 1.63 -32.13 29.81
C ALA A 225 1.67 -33.68 29.73
N ARG A 226 2.90 -34.17 29.54
CA ARG A 226 3.56 -35.46 29.84
C ARG A 226 2.88 -36.81 29.55
N SER A 227 1.65 -37.11 29.98
CA SER A 227 0.99 -38.36 29.54
C SER A 227 0.53 -38.30 28.08
N GLU A 228 0.46 -37.09 27.54
CA GLU A 228 0.29 -36.81 26.10
C GLU A 228 1.62 -36.87 25.32
N ILE A 229 2.79 -36.80 25.96
CA ILE A 229 4.09 -36.85 25.26
C ILE A 229 4.37 -38.24 24.66
N GLU A 230 3.87 -39.31 25.28
CA GLU A 230 4.01 -40.67 24.73
C GLU A 230 3.00 -40.96 23.60
N LEU A 231 1.81 -40.35 23.63
CA LEU A 231 0.77 -40.51 22.59
C LEU A 231 0.91 -39.51 21.42
N GLN A 232 1.57 -38.37 21.60
CA GLN A 232 1.82 -37.36 20.56
C GLN A 232 2.82 -37.80 19.48
N PHE A 233 3.58 -38.88 19.68
CA PHE A 233 4.35 -39.51 18.60
C PHE A 233 3.48 -40.35 17.65
N SER A 234 2.17 -40.47 17.93
CA SER A 234 1.19 -40.79 16.90
C SER A 234 0.77 -39.48 16.17
N LYS A 235 1.05 -39.42 14.87
CA LYS A 235 1.17 -38.23 14.00
C LYS A 235 0.02 -37.19 13.96
N LYS A 236 -1.06 -37.27 14.75
CA LYS A 236 -2.28 -36.45 14.57
C LYS A 236 -2.49 -35.28 15.54
N GLU A 237 -1.90 -35.27 16.74
CA GLU A 237 -2.23 -34.24 17.76
C GLU A 237 -1.14 -33.17 17.98
N GLY A 238 0.15 -33.48 17.77
CA GLY A 238 1.24 -32.51 17.86
C GLY A 238 1.14 -31.35 16.84
N THR A 239 0.42 -31.55 15.75
CA THR A 239 0.15 -30.52 14.74
C THR A 239 -0.78 -29.45 15.29
N ARG A 240 -1.83 -29.82 16.05
CA ARG A 240 -2.82 -28.87 16.60
C ARG A 240 -2.16 -27.86 17.56
N LYS A 241 -1.11 -28.30 18.28
CA LYS A 241 -0.18 -27.50 19.10
C LYS A 241 0.34 -26.25 18.44
N PHE A 242 1.07 -26.54 17.41
CA PHE A 242 1.75 -25.56 16.61
C PHE A 242 0.76 -24.62 15.89
N TRP A 243 -0.38 -25.14 15.44
CA TRP A 243 -1.36 -24.36 14.67
C TRP A 243 -2.04 -23.25 15.47
N GLU A 244 -2.36 -23.46 16.75
CA GLU A 244 -2.98 -22.41 17.59
C GLU A 244 -1.99 -21.29 17.93
N GLU A 245 -0.75 -21.61 18.31
CA GLU A 245 0.28 -20.60 18.60
C GLU A 245 0.59 -19.73 17.36
N VAL A 246 0.77 -20.39 16.20
CA VAL A 246 0.98 -19.73 14.92
C VAL A 246 -0.20 -18.85 14.54
N LYS A 247 -1.43 -19.26 14.86
CA LYS A 247 -2.65 -18.49 14.60
C LYS A 247 -2.67 -17.19 15.40
N TYR A 248 -2.38 -17.22 16.70
CA TYR A 248 -2.36 -16.01 17.54
C TYR A 248 -1.25 -15.03 17.15
N LYS A 249 -0.05 -15.54 16.83
CA LYS A 249 1.05 -14.69 16.33
C LYS A 249 0.69 -13.97 15.04
N LYS A 250 -0.05 -14.61 14.12
CA LYS A 250 -0.58 -13.96 12.91
C LYS A 250 -1.63 -12.90 13.24
N ILE A 251 -2.54 -13.18 14.16
CA ILE A 251 -3.59 -12.24 14.59
C ILE A 251 -2.95 -10.96 15.16
N ALA A 252 -1.91 -11.10 16.00
CA ALA A 252 -1.20 -9.95 16.57
C ALA A 252 -0.66 -8.99 15.49
N ILE A 253 0.00 -9.52 14.45
CA ILE A 253 0.49 -8.71 13.32
C ILE A 253 -0.68 -8.01 12.58
N PHE A 254 -1.80 -8.71 12.37
CA PHE A 254 -2.96 -8.12 11.72
C PHE A 254 -3.63 -7.02 12.54
N GLU A 255 -3.75 -7.20 13.86
CA GLU A 255 -4.30 -6.20 14.78
C GLU A 255 -3.40 -4.96 14.82
N GLU A 256 -2.07 -5.12 14.89
CA GLU A 256 -1.09 -4.02 14.84
C GLU A 256 -1.23 -3.18 13.56
N CYS A 257 -1.47 -3.87 12.44
CA CYS A 257 -1.68 -3.25 11.14
C CYS A 257 -3.11 -2.68 10.94
N GLY A 258 -4.03 -2.89 11.89
CA GLY A 258 -5.40 -2.37 11.84
C GLY A 258 -6.33 -3.11 10.86
N PHE A 259 -6.11 -4.41 10.63
CA PHE A 259 -6.98 -5.21 9.76
C PHE A 259 -8.35 -5.44 10.41
N GLU A 260 -9.40 -5.43 9.59
CA GLU A 260 -10.73 -5.79 10.05
C GLU A 260 -10.83 -7.29 10.37
N GLU A 261 -11.64 -7.65 11.37
CA GLU A 261 -11.84 -9.06 11.77
C GLU A 261 -12.29 -9.95 10.59
N LYS A 262 -13.10 -9.42 9.65
CA LYS A 262 -13.48 -10.14 8.41
C LYS A 262 -12.25 -10.53 7.57
N GLN A 263 -11.28 -9.64 7.47
CA GLN A 263 -10.05 -9.84 6.71
C GLN A 263 -9.12 -10.81 7.45
N ILE A 264 -9.01 -10.68 8.77
CA ILE A 264 -8.25 -11.60 9.63
C ILE A 264 -8.77 -13.02 9.44
N GLN A 265 -10.08 -13.24 9.59
CA GLN A 265 -10.68 -14.56 9.40
C GLN A 265 -10.38 -15.12 8.00
N LYS A 266 -10.55 -14.30 6.95
CA LYS A 266 -10.23 -14.70 5.57
C LYS A 266 -8.78 -15.19 5.42
N PHE A 267 -7.80 -14.50 5.99
CA PHE A 267 -6.40 -14.90 5.88
C PHE A 267 -6.01 -16.05 6.80
N LEU A 268 -6.68 -16.21 7.95
CA LEU A 268 -6.48 -17.34 8.85
C LEU A 268 -7.00 -18.67 8.26
N PHE A 269 -8.09 -18.66 7.50
CA PHE A 269 -8.62 -19.86 6.82
C PHE A 269 -7.83 -20.26 5.57
N ILE A 270 -6.88 -19.45 5.12
CA ILE A 270 -6.01 -19.81 3.99
C ILE A 270 -4.79 -20.55 4.55
N ASP A 271 -4.82 -21.89 4.47
CA ASP A 271 -3.77 -22.79 4.97
C ASP A 271 -2.35 -22.47 4.42
N LYS A 272 -2.28 -21.73 3.31
CA LYS A 272 -1.01 -21.38 2.64
C LYS A 272 -0.26 -20.20 3.25
N LEU A 273 -0.87 -19.41 4.15
CA LEU A 273 -0.16 -18.29 4.76
C LEU A 273 0.79 -18.79 5.85
N ASN A 274 2.09 -18.88 5.58
CA ASN A 274 3.07 -19.19 6.62
C ASN A 274 3.29 -17.97 7.53
N TYR A 275 3.42 -18.18 8.85
CA TYR A 275 3.74 -17.10 9.80
C TYR A 275 5.08 -16.44 9.47
N LYS A 276 6.11 -17.22 9.13
CA LYS A 276 7.43 -16.67 8.76
C LYS A 276 7.33 -15.72 7.56
N THR A 277 6.50 -16.07 6.58
CA THR A 277 6.23 -15.20 5.42
C THR A 277 5.52 -13.91 5.81
N LEU A 278 4.55 -13.98 6.73
CA LEU A 278 3.85 -12.79 7.24
C LEU A 278 4.78 -11.88 8.03
N GLU A 279 5.63 -12.45 8.89
CA GLU A 279 6.63 -11.75 9.68
C GLU A 279 7.68 -11.06 8.79
N GLU A 280 8.19 -11.76 7.76
CA GLU A 280 9.16 -11.21 6.82
C GLU A 280 8.61 -10.00 6.01
N ILE A 281 7.35 -10.03 5.59
CA ILE A 281 6.74 -8.87 4.89
C ILE A 281 6.39 -7.75 5.87
N HIS A 282 6.06 -8.08 7.12
CA HIS A 282 5.75 -7.10 8.17
C HIS A 282 6.98 -6.29 8.54
N GLN A 283 8.10 -6.97 8.83
CA GLN A 283 9.39 -6.32 9.08
C GLN A 283 9.81 -5.44 7.90
N PHE A 284 9.69 -5.95 6.68
CA PHE A 284 10.01 -5.18 5.47
C PHE A 284 9.13 -3.93 5.29
N ALA A 285 7.84 -4.01 5.66
CA ALA A 285 6.96 -2.84 5.63
C ALA A 285 7.34 -1.82 6.72
N GLN A 286 7.66 -2.29 7.93
CA GLN A 286 8.11 -1.46 9.04
C GLN A 286 9.42 -0.72 8.75
N GLU A 287 10.39 -1.40 8.11
CA GLU A 287 11.65 -0.78 7.64
C GLU A 287 11.40 0.42 6.71
N LEU A 288 10.29 0.41 5.97
CA LEU A 288 9.87 1.48 5.07
C LEU A 288 8.87 2.46 5.72
N GLY A 289 8.59 2.32 7.03
CA GLY A 289 7.63 3.15 7.77
C GLY A 289 6.17 2.94 7.35
N LEU A 290 5.84 1.78 6.75
CA LEU A 290 4.51 1.46 6.24
C LEU A 290 3.85 0.35 7.07
N LYS A 291 2.52 0.40 7.21
CA LYS A 291 1.71 -0.70 7.73
C LYS A 291 1.26 -1.63 6.61
N LEU A 292 1.20 -2.94 6.86
CA LEU A 292 0.68 -3.90 5.90
C LEU A 292 -0.77 -3.61 5.53
N VAL A 293 -1.15 -3.92 4.29
CA VAL A 293 -2.56 -3.92 3.85
C VAL A 293 -2.98 -5.28 3.30
N PRO A 294 -4.29 -5.60 3.21
CA PRO A 294 -4.77 -6.90 2.74
C PRO A 294 -4.22 -7.34 1.38
N ARG A 295 -3.88 -6.39 0.50
CA ARG A 295 -3.28 -6.68 -0.80
C ARG A 295 -1.85 -7.23 -0.67
N ASP A 296 -1.04 -6.72 0.25
CA ASP A 296 0.34 -7.16 0.49
C ASP A 296 0.36 -8.65 0.88
N VAL A 297 -0.51 -9.00 1.83
CA VAL A 297 -0.67 -10.38 2.33
C VAL A 297 -1.18 -11.30 1.22
N SER A 298 -2.13 -10.83 0.42
CA SER A 298 -2.65 -11.58 -0.74
C SER A 298 -1.58 -11.81 -1.82
N LEU A 299 -0.66 -10.87 -2.02
CA LEU A 299 0.47 -11.01 -2.94
C LEU A 299 1.55 -11.93 -2.37
N ALA A 300 1.77 -11.90 -1.05
CA ALA A 300 2.72 -12.78 -0.37
C ALA A 300 2.35 -14.26 -0.52
N LEU A 301 1.05 -14.58 -0.55
CA LEU A 301 0.54 -15.92 -0.88
C LEU A 301 0.96 -16.41 -2.29
N ARG A 302 1.27 -15.49 -3.20
CA ARG A 302 1.74 -15.77 -4.57
C ARG A 302 3.26 -15.66 -4.72
N GLY A 303 3.96 -15.23 -3.66
CA GLY A 303 5.40 -15.03 -3.62
C GLY A 303 5.79 -13.79 -2.81
N ILE A 304 6.77 -13.95 -1.92
CA ILE A 304 7.27 -12.89 -1.02
C ILE A 304 7.79 -11.69 -1.80
N GLN A 305 8.51 -11.93 -2.90
CA GLN A 305 9.06 -10.87 -3.73
C GLN A 305 7.95 -9.97 -4.30
N LYS A 306 6.82 -10.52 -4.72
CA LYS A 306 5.68 -9.75 -5.24
C LYS A 306 5.06 -8.84 -4.18
N ALA A 307 5.04 -9.29 -2.92
CA ALA A 307 4.61 -8.46 -1.81
C ALA A 307 5.61 -7.33 -1.53
N ARG A 308 6.92 -7.64 -1.50
CA ARG A 308 7.98 -6.64 -1.31
C ARG A 308 7.98 -5.58 -2.41
N ASP A 309 7.78 -5.99 -3.66
CA ASP A 309 7.70 -5.07 -4.80
C ASP A 309 6.50 -4.13 -4.64
N HIS A 310 5.33 -4.66 -4.26
CA HIS A 310 4.15 -3.83 -4.02
C HIS A 310 4.30 -2.90 -2.80
N ILE A 311 4.96 -3.36 -1.72
CA ILE A 311 5.28 -2.53 -0.55
C ILE A 311 6.25 -1.41 -0.94
N ARG A 312 7.27 -1.70 -1.77
CA ARG A 312 8.20 -0.70 -2.31
C ARG A 312 7.49 0.32 -3.20
N GLU A 313 6.60 -0.12 -4.09
CA GLU A 313 5.80 0.77 -4.93
C GLU A 313 4.92 1.71 -4.08
N ARG A 314 4.31 1.19 -3.01
CA ARG A 314 3.58 2.01 -2.01
C ARG A 314 4.50 2.98 -1.27
N GLY A 315 5.74 2.57 -0.98
CA GLY A 315 6.80 3.42 -0.43
C GLY A 315 7.35 4.44 -1.42
N GLY A 316 6.83 4.49 -2.65
CA GLY A 316 7.23 5.46 -3.67
C GLY A 316 8.43 5.03 -4.52
N PHE A 317 8.96 3.82 -4.33
CA PHE A 317 10.08 3.32 -5.11
C PHE A 317 9.61 2.65 -6.40
N LEU A 318 10.12 3.11 -7.55
CA LEU A 318 9.90 2.43 -8.84
C LEU A 318 10.77 1.16 -8.89
N MET A 319 10.20 0.04 -9.32
CA MET A 319 10.85 -1.27 -9.36
C MET A 319 10.72 -1.93 -10.73
N GLY A 320 11.68 -2.81 -11.05
CA GLY A 320 11.75 -3.53 -12.32
C GLY A 320 11.80 -2.58 -13.53
N GLU A 321 11.02 -2.88 -14.55
CA GLU A 321 11.00 -2.12 -15.81
C GLU A 321 10.62 -0.64 -15.67
N ARG A 322 9.91 -0.24 -14.60
CA ARG A 322 9.62 1.19 -14.37
C ARG A 322 10.88 1.95 -13.98
N ARG A 323 11.78 1.31 -13.25
CA ARG A 323 13.08 1.89 -12.90
C ARG A 323 13.98 1.97 -14.12
N GLU A 324 14.06 0.89 -14.90
CA GLU A 324 14.81 0.87 -16.16
C GLU A 324 14.31 1.96 -17.12
N PHE A 325 13.00 2.14 -17.22
CA PHE A 325 12.42 3.21 -18.03
C PHE A 325 12.70 4.61 -17.48
N GLN A 326 12.73 4.79 -16.15
CA GLN A 326 13.16 6.06 -15.54
C GLN A 326 14.62 6.37 -15.89
N GLU A 327 15.51 5.37 -15.77
CA GLU A 327 16.93 5.50 -16.11
C GLU A 327 17.10 5.84 -17.60
N GLU A 328 16.36 5.19 -18.51
CA GLU A 328 16.34 5.54 -19.94
C GLU A 328 15.91 7.00 -20.17
N LEU A 329 14.88 7.49 -19.49
CA LEU A 329 14.44 8.88 -19.62
C LEU A 329 15.49 9.87 -19.11
N ILE A 330 16.22 9.53 -18.04
CA ILE A 330 17.31 10.34 -17.51
C ILE A 330 18.48 10.39 -18.50
N GLU A 331 18.83 9.28 -19.14
CA GLU A 331 19.83 9.25 -20.22
C GLU A 331 19.39 10.08 -21.43
N LEU A 332 18.08 10.10 -21.71
CA LEU A 332 17.47 11.00 -22.68
C LEU A 332 17.37 12.45 -22.20
N GLY A 333 17.93 12.75 -21.03
CA GLY A 333 18.07 14.07 -20.41
C GLY A 333 16.76 14.71 -19.98
N PHE A 334 15.79 13.89 -19.55
CA PHE A 334 14.70 14.36 -18.71
C PHE A 334 15.24 14.76 -17.33
N SER A 335 14.57 15.71 -16.68
CA SER A 335 14.82 15.95 -15.25
C SER A 335 14.46 14.71 -14.42
N ARG A 336 15.15 14.49 -13.29
CA ARG A 336 14.88 13.34 -12.40
C ARG A 336 13.41 13.28 -11.96
N ASP A 337 12.83 14.44 -11.67
CA ASP A 337 11.44 14.56 -11.21
C ASP A 337 10.44 14.19 -12.32
N ASN A 338 10.64 14.70 -13.54
CA ASN A 338 9.77 14.35 -14.66
C ASN A 338 9.96 12.90 -15.10
N ALA A 339 11.20 12.39 -15.14
CA ALA A 339 11.47 10.99 -15.42
C ALA A 339 10.75 10.07 -14.43
N TYR A 340 10.76 10.42 -13.14
CA TYR A 340 10.01 9.70 -12.12
C TYR A 340 8.50 9.76 -12.35
N GLN A 341 7.95 10.96 -12.59
CA GLN A 341 6.50 11.13 -12.84
C GLN A 341 6.05 10.34 -14.07
N VAL A 342 6.79 10.42 -15.18
CA VAL A 342 6.52 9.70 -16.42
C VAL A 342 6.59 8.20 -16.19
N ALA A 343 7.65 7.69 -15.55
CA ALA A 343 7.81 6.26 -15.29
C ALA A 343 6.77 5.69 -14.31
N ARG A 344 6.30 6.51 -13.36
CA ARG A 344 5.22 6.15 -12.42
C ARG A 344 3.86 6.02 -13.10
N HIS A 345 3.54 6.95 -14.01
CA HIS A 345 2.22 7.07 -14.61
C HIS A 345 2.07 6.38 -15.96
N ALA A 346 3.16 6.15 -16.70
CA ALA A 346 3.12 5.49 -17.99
C ALA A 346 2.66 4.03 -17.85
N LYS A 347 1.77 3.61 -18.77
CA LYS A 347 1.44 2.20 -18.95
C LYS A 347 2.62 1.52 -19.65
N ARG A 348 3.01 0.33 -19.19
CA ARG A 348 4.14 -0.47 -19.71
C ARG A 348 4.21 -0.53 -21.24
N ALA A 349 3.07 -0.70 -21.90
CA ALA A 349 2.98 -0.78 -23.36
C ALA A 349 3.40 0.51 -24.10
N ASN A 350 3.49 1.65 -23.41
CA ASN A 350 3.72 2.96 -24.03
C ASN A 350 5.14 3.49 -23.78
N ASN A 351 5.96 2.82 -22.97
CA ASN A 351 7.30 3.29 -22.60
C ASN A 351 8.17 3.57 -23.84
N HIS A 352 8.23 2.59 -24.75
CA HIS A 352 8.96 2.72 -26.03
C HIS A 352 8.40 3.83 -26.93
N GLN A 353 7.09 4.08 -26.88
CA GLN A 353 6.47 5.14 -27.67
C GLN A 353 6.83 6.52 -27.15
N ILE A 354 6.92 6.70 -25.82
CA ILE A 354 7.32 7.97 -25.20
C ILE A 354 8.79 8.25 -25.50
N ALA A 355 9.68 7.30 -25.22
CA ALA A 355 11.12 7.44 -25.48
C ALA A 355 11.40 7.63 -26.98
N GLY A 356 10.76 6.82 -27.83
CA GLY A 356 10.85 6.91 -29.28
C GLY A 356 10.35 8.24 -29.81
N ALA A 357 9.15 8.68 -29.42
CA ALA A 357 8.60 9.95 -29.87
C ALA A 357 9.47 11.14 -29.43
N PHE A 358 10.07 11.09 -28.24
CA PHE A 358 11.01 12.12 -27.79
C PHE A 358 12.29 12.13 -28.63
N LYS A 359 12.93 10.98 -28.85
CA LYS A 359 14.11 10.83 -29.72
C LYS A 359 13.82 11.34 -31.13
N THR A 360 12.73 10.89 -31.74
CA THR A 360 12.28 11.35 -33.05
C THR A 360 11.97 12.84 -33.04
N SER A 361 11.38 13.39 -31.98
CA SER A 361 11.09 14.83 -31.92
C SER A 361 12.36 15.66 -31.86
N LEU A 362 13.39 15.19 -31.13
CA LEU A 362 14.70 15.84 -31.11
C LEU A 362 15.44 15.68 -32.43
N GLN A 363 15.32 14.53 -33.11
CA GLN A 363 15.91 14.33 -34.42
C GLN A 363 15.23 15.19 -35.48
N VAL A 364 13.90 15.16 -35.57
CA VAL A 364 13.11 16.02 -36.46
C VAL A 364 13.35 17.48 -36.14
N ALA A 365 13.44 17.83 -34.85
CA ALA A 365 13.89 19.15 -34.48
C ALA A 365 15.26 19.40 -35.09
N ARG A 366 16.32 18.63 -34.82
CA ARG A 366 17.66 18.82 -35.42
C ARG A 366 17.67 18.97 -36.94
N ASP A 367 16.96 18.10 -37.64
CA ASP A 367 16.96 18.01 -39.10
C ASP A 367 16.14 19.16 -39.73
N GLU A 368 15.02 19.56 -39.12
CA GLU A 368 14.10 20.60 -39.61
C GLU A 368 14.30 21.97 -38.91
N ILE A 369 15.17 22.04 -37.90
CA ILE A 369 15.55 23.22 -37.13
C ILE A 369 16.08 24.32 -38.02
N TYR A 370 16.69 23.91 -39.14
CA TYR A 370 17.10 24.80 -40.21
C TYR A 370 15.97 25.79 -40.57
N TRP A 371 14.76 25.29 -40.81
CA TRP A 371 13.63 26.10 -41.26
C TRP A 371 13.17 27.13 -40.23
N TYR A 372 13.27 26.75 -38.96
CA TYR A 372 12.81 27.54 -37.83
C TYR A 372 13.93 28.38 -37.20
N ARG A 373 15.18 28.24 -37.70
CA ARG A 373 16.42 28.82 -37.14
C ARG A 373 16.63 28.55 -35.65
N VAL A 374 16.02 27.50 -35.10
CA VAL A 374 16.11 27.19 -33.66
C VAL A 374 17.36 26.35 -33.42
N PRO A 375 18.31 26.70 -32.54
CA PRO A 375 19.51 25.87 -32.36
C PRO A 375 19.19 24.43 -31.96
N SER A 376 19.94 23.45 -32.51
CA SER A 376 19.82 22.01 -32.22
C SER A 376 20.00 21.64 -30.75
N HIS A 377 20.60 22.55 -29.97
CA HIS A 377 20.85 22.42 -28.54
C HIS A 377 19.98 23.35 -27.70
N SER A 378 18.87 23.87 -28.26
CA SER A 378 17.98 24.79 -27.55
C SER A 378 17.42 24.14 -26.28
N PRO A 379 17.81 24.60 -25.07
CA PRO A 379 17.34 24.00 -23.82
C PRO A 379 15.83 24.21 -23.66
N LYS A 380 15.32 25.34 -24.14
CA LYS A 380 13.90 25.68 -24.12
C LYS A 380 13.06 24.71 -24.97
N LEU A 381 13.51 24.38 -26.18
CA LEU A 381 12.79 23.44 -27.04
C LEU A 381 12.73 22.05 -26.40
N ARG A 382 13.85 21.58 -25.83
CA ARG A 382 13.92 20.30 -25.13
C ARG A 382 12.93 20.26 -23.97
N GLN A 383 12.91 21.30 -23.14
CA GLN A 383 12.00 21.44 -22.01
C GLN A 383 10.52 21.47 -22.44
N ASP A 384 10.21 22.16 -23.54
CA ASP A 384 8.85 22.21 -24.08
C ASP A 384 8.39 20.84 -24.59
N ILE A 385 9.26 20.10 -25.28
CA ILE A 385 8.97 18.72 -25.73
C ILE A 385 8.82 17.78 -24.53
N GLU A 386 9.72 17.85 -23.55
CA GLU A 386 9.64 17.08 -22.29
C GLU A 386 8.30 17.31 -21.57
N THR A 387 7.88 18.57 -21.48
CA THR A 387 6.60 18.94 -20.86
C THR A 387 5.41 18.36 -21.62
N GLN A 388 5.47 18.29 -22.96
CA GLN A 388 4.43 17.63 -23.75
C GLN A 388 4.40 16.12 -23.54
N CYS A 389 5.56 15.47 -23.46
CA CYS A 389 5.66 14.05 -23.13
C CYS A 389 5.01 13.73 -21.78
N CYS A 390 5.26 14.58 -20.77
CA CYS A 390 4.65 14.43 -19.44
C CYS A 390 3.12 14.58 -19.46
N LYS A 391 2.60 15.53 -20.25
CA LYS A 391 1.15 15.78 -20.34
C LYS A 391 0.39 14.69 -21.10
N HIS A 392 1.01 14.07 -22.09
CA HIS A 392 0.34 13.19 -23.05
C HIS A 392 0.91 11.77 -23.09
N LEU A 393 1.27 11.21 -21.94
CA LEU A 393 1.98 9.93 -21.76
C LEU A 393 1.58 8.79 -22.72
N SER A 394 0.27 8.53 -22.92
CA SER A 394 -0.20 7.43 -23.76
C SER A 394 -0.40 7.76 -25.24
N THR A 395 -0.28 9.03 -25.61
CA THR A 395 -0.61 9.54 -26.95
C THR A 395 0.44 10.55 -27.43
N VAL A 396 1.67 10.47 -26.89
CA VAL A 396 2.76 11.41 -27.16
C VAL A 396 3.00 11.56 -28.66
N ARG A 397 3.08 10.43 -29.39
CA ARG A 397 3.25 10.44 -30.84
C ARG A 397 2.14 11.21 -31.56
N ILE A 398 0.88 10.91 -31.23
CA ILE A 398 -0.29 11.58 -31.80
C ILE A 398 -0.25 13.08 -31.52
N HIS A 399 0.11 13.47 -30.29
CA HIS A 399 0.15 14.88 -29.93
C HIS A 399 1.30 15.64 -30.59
N LEU A 400 2.52 15.09 -30.56
CA LEU A 400 3.70 15.78 -31.11
C LEU A 400 3.68 15.82 -32.64
N PHE A 401 3.34 14.72 -33.30
CA PHE A 401 3.43 14.57 -34.74
C PHE A 401 2.05 14.72 -35.41
N ASP A 402 1.11 13.81 -35.15
CA ASP A 402 -0.14 13.75 -35.91
C ASP A 402 -1.04 15.00 -35.72
N ARG A 403 -0.92 15.70 -34.58
CA ARG A 403 -1.62 16.97 -34.31
C ARG A 403 -0.76 18.21 -34.58
N GLY A 404 0.44 18.03 -35.14
CA GLY A 404 1.37 19.11 -35.50
C GLY A 404 1.87 19.95 -34.32
N ARG A 405 1.84 19.43 -33.08
CA ARG A 405 2.24 20.21 -31.90
C ARG A 405 3.72 20.54 -31.90
N LEU A 406 4.57 19.64 -32.39
CA LEU A 406 6.00 19.90 -32.58
C LEU A 406 6.22 21.10 -33.51
N ASN A 407 5.53 21.14 -34.64
CA ASN A 407 5.58 22.28 -35.58
C ASN A 407 5.15 23.58 -34.86
N LYS A 408 4.07 23.56 -34.07
CA LYS A 408 3.65 24.73 -33.28
C LYS A 408 4.72 25.20 -32.29
N LEU A 409 5.43 24.29 -31.60
CA LEU A 409 6.51 24.64 -30.69
C LEU A 409 7.70 25.26 -31.45
N LEU A 410 8.11 24.64 -32.56
CA LEU A 410 9.16 25.15 -33.44
C LEU A 410 8.81 26.55 -33.98
N LEU A 411 7.57 26.76 -34.44
CA LEU A 411 7.04 28.05 -34.87
C LEU A 411 7.11 29.12 -33.77
N GLN A 412 6.75 28.78 -32.54
CA GLN A 412 6.77 29.72 -31.42
C GLN A 412 8.19 30.19 -31.11
N ILE A 413 9.15 29.28 -31.13
CA ILE A 413 10.56 29.62 -30.89
C ILE A 413 11.12 30.40 -32.08
N GLY A 414 10.87 29.94 -33.31
CA GLY A 414 11.30 30.60 -34.55
C GLY A 414 10.74 32.03 -34.71
N LYS A 415 9.48 32.26 -34.34
CA LYS A 415 8.85 33.59 -34.32
C LYS A 415 9.67 34.61 -33.53
N SER A 416 10.23 34.22 -32.40
CA SER A 416 11.04 35.13 -31.58
C SER A 416 12.32 35.60 -32.28
N LEU A 417 12.91 34.74 -33.12
CA LEU A 417 14.09 35.05 -33.93
C LEU A 417 13.73 35.99 -35.08
N ILE A 418 12.64 35.70 -35.79
CA ILE A 418 12.15 36.54 -36.89
C ILE A 418 11.78 37.93 -36.39
N ARG A 419 11.13 38.04 -35.23
CA ARG A 419 10.81 39.33 -34.61
C ARG A 419 12.06 40.16 -34.34
N ARG A 420 13.10 39.55 -33.78
CA ARG A 420 14.39 40.22 -33.56
C ARG A 420 14.99 40.73 -34.88
N TYR A 421 14.96 39.90 -35.92
CA TYR A 421 15.45 40.30 -37.24
C TYR A 421 14.67 41.50 -37.82
N LEU A 422 13.33 41.46 -37.79
CA LEU A 422 12.49 42.54 -38.31
C LEU A 422 12.76 43.86 -37.58
N VAL A 423 12.88 43.83 -36.26
CA VAL A 423 13.21 45.01 -35.45
C VAL A 423 14.61 45.52 -35.79
N GLN A 424 15.59 44.64 -35.94
CA GLN A 424 16.97 45.02 -36.25
C GLN A 424 17.11 45.72 -37.61
N HIS A 425 16.39 45.26 -38.64
CA HIS A 425 16.51 45.80 -40.00
C HIS A 425 15.59 46.99 -40.30
N TYR A 426 14.40 47.02 -39.70
CA TYR A 426 13.37 47.99 -40.05
C TYR A 426 12.98 48.91 -38.88
N GLY A 427 13.59 48.73 -37.71
CA GLY A 427 13.32 49.51 -36.50
C GLY A 427 12.16 48.95 -35.66
N GLU A 428 12.03 49.46 -34.43
CA GLU A 428 11.07 48.96 -33.43
C GLU A 428 9.61 49.25 -33.80
N SER A 429 9.37 50.27 -34.62
CA SER A 429 8.05 50.68 -35.13
C SER A 429 7.35 49.60 -35.98
N VAL A 430 8.11 48.63 -36.51
CA VAL A 430 7.58 47.51 -37.32
C VAL A 430 6.64 46.62 -36.53
N VAL A 431 6.79 46.54 -35.20
CA VAL A 431 5.90 45.77 -34.32
C VAL A 431 4.47 46.32 -34.32
N ASN A 432 4.32 47.64 -34.55
CA ASN A 432 3.03 48.33 -34.53
C ASN A 432 2.30 48.27 -35.88
N LEU A 433 2.92 47.69 -36.92
CA LEU A 433 2.29 47.56 -38.22
C LEU A 433 1.16 46.52 -38.15
N HIS A 434 0.01 46.85 -38.76
CA HIS A 434 -1.12 45.92 -38.86
C HIS A 434 -0.74 44.58 -39.55
N CYS A 435 0.28 44.59 -40.41
CA CYS A 435 0.80 43.40 -41.07
C CYS A 435 1.88 42.64 -40.27
N PHE A 436 2.29 43.10 -39.09
CA PHE A 436 3.38 42.52 -38.30
C PHE A 436 3.16 41.02 -38.00
N PHE A 437 1.93 40.63 -37.68
CA PHE A 437 1.60 39.22 -37.45
C PHE A 437 1.82 38.33 -38.69
N ARG A 438 1.66 38.88 -39.90
CA ARG A 438 1.98 38.20 -41.15
C ARG A 438 3.49 38.19 -41.41
N LEU A 439 4.19 39.28 -41.09
CA LEU A 439 5.64 39.39 -41.23
C LEU A 439 6.41 38.44 -40.32
N ALA A 440 5.91 38.17 -39.12
CA ALA A 440 6.51 37.24 -38.18
C ALA A 440 6.32 35.75 -38.55
N THR A 441 5.94 35.45 -39.79
CA THR A 441 5.87 34.08 -40.30
C THR A 441 7.15 33.71 -41.02
N ILE A 442 7.54 32.44 -40.90
CA ILE A 442 8.75 31.90 -41.52
C ILE A 442 8.77 32.14 -43.03
N HIS A 443 7.64 31.95 -43.70
CA HIS A 443 7.52 32.16 -45.14
C HIS A 443 7.73 33.61 -45.56
N GLN A 444 7.21 34.59 -44.81
CA GLN A 444 7.43 36.01 -45.12
C GLN A 444 8.86 36.44 -44.81
N TYR A 445 9.46 35.87 -43.76
CA TYR A 445 10.87 36.05 -43.45
C TYR A 445 11.78 35.58 -44.61
N TYR A 446 11.50 34.42 -45.18
CA TYR A 446 12.23 33.90 -46.35
C TYR A 446 12.12 34.80 -47.58
N LYS A 447 10.91 35.28 -47.89
CA LYS A 447 10.70 36.21 -49.01
C LYS A 447 11.54 37.47 -48.85
N LEU A 448 11.48 38.13 -47.69
CA LEU A 448 12.22 39.37 -47.42
C LEU A 448 13.74 39.17 -47.55
N LYS A 449 14.27 38.07 -47.03
CA LYS A 449 15.70 37.75 -47.12
C LYS A 449 16.15 37.40 -48.54
N PHE A 450 15.36 36.66 -49.31
CA PHE A 450 15.68 36.36 -50.71
C PHE A 450 15.86 37.66 -51.53
N PHE A 451 14.88 38.57 -51.46
CA PHE A 451 14.99 39.85 -52.18
C PHE A 451 16.13 40.73 -51.67
N HIS A 452 16.46 40.67 -50.37
CA HIS A 452 17.64 41.34 -49.83
C HIS A 452 18.95 40.87 -50.49
N TYR A 453 19.10 39.57 -50.78
CA TYR A 453 20.28 39.02 -51.45
C TYR A 453 20.34 39.30 -52.96
N HIS A 454 19.22 39.63 -53.59
CA HIS A 454 19.07 39.74 -55.05
C HIS A 454 18.80 41.17 -55.53
N ALA A 455 19.24 42.19 -54.78
CA ALA A 455 18.98 43.61 -55.03
C ALA A 455 19.19 44.03 -56.51
N GLY A 456 18.08 44.35 -57.18
CA GLY A 456 18.03 44.84 -58.57
C GLY A 456 16.73 45.61 -58.84
N GLU A 457 15.58 45.07 -58.42
CA GLU A 457 14.31 45.80 -58.27
C GLU A 457 13.59 45.16 -57.06
N VAL A 458 13.48 45.88 -55.94
CA VAL A 458 12.94 45.33 -54.69
C VAL A 458 11.50 45.80 -54.51
N PRO A 459 10.49 44.91 -54.59
CA PRO A 459 9.13 45.28 -54.23
C PRO A 459 9.05 45.62 -52.75
N SER A 460 8.18 46.57 -52.40
CA SER A 460 7.97 47.02 -51.03
C SER A 460 7.53 45.87 -50.12
N VAL A 461 7.87 45.95 -48.83
CA VAL A 461 7.43 44.97 -47.81
C VAL A 461 5.90 44.79 -47.86
N SER A 462 5.15 45.86 -48.12
CA SER A 462 3.70 45.83 -48.32
C SER A 462 3.24 45.04 -49.54
N GLU A 463 3.99 45.05 -50.64
CA GLU A 463 3.69 44.25 -51.83
C GLU A 463 4.01 42.78 -51.59
N LEU A 464 5.12 42.48 -50.90
CA LEU A 464 5.51 41.11 -50.53
C LEU A 464 4.48 40.40 -49.64
N ILE A 465 3.84 41.14 -48.72
CA ILE A 465 2.75 40.62 -47.86
C ILE A 465 1.49 40.27 -48.66
N LYS A 466 1.27 40.90 -49.82
CA LYS A 466 0.06 40.76 -50.64
C LYS A 466 0.14 39.62 -51.67
N VAL A 467 1.34 39.13 -52.02
CA VAL A 467 1.51 38.05 -52.99
C VAL A 467 1.09 36.70 -52.40
N SER A 468 0.08 36.07 -52.98
CA SER A 468 -0.35 34.72 -52.63
C SER A 468 0.75 33.70 -53.00
N ARG A 469 0.84 32.55 -52.31
CA ARG A 469 1.85 31.52 -52.64
C ARG A 469 1.68 30.97 -54.05
N LYS A 470 0.44 30.88 -54.53
CA LYS A 470 0.12 30.45 -55.89
C LYS A 470 0.75 31.37 -56.94
N ASP A 471 0.73 32.68 -56.71
CA ASP A 471 1.28 33.68 -57.63
C ASP A 471 2.82 33.81 -57.50
N PHE A 472 3.40 33.16 -56.48
CA PHE A 472 4.84 33.18 -56.21
C PHE A 472 5.61 32.08 -56.95
N VAL A 473 4.93 31.00 -57.35
CA VAL A 473 5.55 29.85 -58.04
C VAL A 473 6.38 30.25 -59.28
N PRO A 474 5.89 31.12 -60.19
CA PRO A 474 6.68 31.53 -61.35
C PRO A 474 7.97 32.26 -60.97
N LEU A 475 7.90 33.18 -60.01
CA LEU A 475 9.03 33.95 -59.48
C LEU A 475 10.08 33.05 -58.81
N VAL A 476 9.64 32.04 -58.06
CA VAL A 476 10.55 31.06 -57.41
C VAL A 476 11.32 30.25 -58.44
N LYS A 477 10.63 29.77 -59.48
CA LYS A 477 11.26 29.00 -60.57
C LYS A 477 12.26 29.86 -61.34
N GLU A 478 11.89 31.09 -61.69
CA GLU A 478 12.77 32.04 -62.36
C GLU A 478 14.00 32.39 -61.49
N GLY A 479 13.78 32.65 -60.20
CA GLY A 479 14.83 32.91 -59.22
C GLY A 479 15.79 31.72 -59.06
N TYR A 480 15.26 30.49 -59.04
CA TYR A 480 16.05 29.26 -58.98
C TYR A 480 16.93 29.09 -60.22
N GLU A 481 16.36 29.24 -61.42
CA GLU A 481 17.13 29.14 -62.66
C GLU A 481 18.21 30.23 -62.74
N SER A 482 17.88 31.45 -62.35
CA SER A 482 18.83 32.57 -62.29
C SER A 482 19.97 32.27 -61.30
N PHE A 483 19.64 31.69 -60.14
CA PHE A 483 20.63 31.28 -59.14
C PHE A 483 21.58 30.21 -59.67
N LEU A 484 21.04 29.14 -60.29
CA LEU A 484 21.86 28.08 -60.89
C LEU A 484 22.78 28.63 -61.98
N ARG A 485 22.26 29.50 -62.85
CA ARG A 485 23.05 30.17 -63.90
C ARG A 485 24.17 31.03 -63.31
N LYS A 486 23.85 31.87 -62.32
CA LYS A 486 24.83 32.76 -61.66
C LYS A 486 25.92 31.99 -60.92
N LYS A 487 25.60 30.85 -60.31
CA LYS A 487 26.53 30.01 -59.55
C LYS A 487 27.16 28.88 -60.38
N ARG A 488 26.78 28.73 -61.66
CA ARG A 488 27.22 27.66 -62.58
C ARG A 488 27.01 26.26 -61.99
N LEU A 489 25.82 26.02 -61.47
CA LEU A 489 25.44 24.76 -60.82
C LEU A 489 24.62 23.89 -61.75
N VAL A 490 24.87 22.58 -61.72
CA VAL A 490 24.09 21.54 -62.38
C VAL A 490 23.55 20.60 -61.30
N VAL A 491 22.23 20.61 -61.11
CA VAL A 491 21.56 19.74 -60.14
C VAL A 491 21.29 18.39 -60.79
N PRO A 492 21.82 17.27 -60.26
CA PRO A 492 21.52 15.94 -60.79
C PRO A 492 20.03 15.64 -60.74
N LYS A 493 19.52 14.95 -61.77
CA LYS A 493 18.09 14.60 -61.86
C LYS A 493 17.62 13.78 -60.66
N GLU A 494 18.44 12.83 -60.22
CA GLU A 494 18.20 12.00 -59.04
C GLU A 494 18.05 12.84 -57.76
N LEU A 495 18.89 13.86 -57.56
CA LEU A 495 18.80 14.75 -56.41
C LEU A 495 17.54 15.63 -56.47
N TYR A 496 17.15 16.06 -57.67
CA TYR A 496 15.91 16.82 -57.87
C TYR A 496 14.67 15.98 -57.55
N GLU A 497 14.61 14.75 -58.06
CA GLU A 497 13.53 13.79 -57.77
C GLU A 497 13.46 13.47 -56.27
N GLN A 498 14.60 13.23 -55.61
CA GLN A 498 14.65 13.01 -54.17
C GLN A 498 14.10 14.19 -53.36
N ILE A 499 14.39 15.43 -53.74
CA ILE A 499 13.87 16.62 -53.06
C ILE A 499 12.39 16.85 -53.36
N ALA A 500 11.93 16.52 -54.57
CA ALA A 500 10.53 16.62 -54.95
C ALA A 500 9.67 15.64 -54.12
N ASP A 501 10.11 14.40 -54.00
CA ASP A 501 9.39 13.33 -53.29
C ASP A 501 9.47 13.45 -51.76
N TYR A 502 10.51 14.11 -51.25
CA TYR A 502 10.68 14.31 -49.81
C TYR A 502 9.69 15.32 -49.24
N LYS A 503 8.74 14.83 -48.45
CA LYS A 503 7.83 15.66 -47.64
C LYS A 503 8.43 15.94 -46.27
N SER A 504 8.37 17.19 -45.82
CA SER A 504 8.77 17.56 -44.47
C SER A 504 7.99 16.78 -43.41
N VAL A 505 8.71 16.29 -42.41
CA VAL A 505 8.15 15.54 -41.28
C VAL A 505 7.24 16.42 -40.40
N THR A 506 7.38 17.75 -40.50
CA THR A 506 6.57 18.72 -39.74
C THR A 506 5.34 19.21 -40.50
N GLU A 507 5.11 18.72 -41.73
CA GLU A 507 3.96 19.08 -42.58
C GLU A 507 3.81 20.60 -42.80
N TRP A 508 4.94 21.33 -42.86
CA TRP A 508 4.89 22.77 -43.16
C TRP A 508 4.60 23.06 -44.63
N GLU A 509 4.88 22.10 -45.51
CA GLU A 509 4.65 22.17 -46.94
C GLU A 509 3.16 22.30 -47.24
N ASP A 510 2.82 23.17 -48.19
CA ASP A 510 1.46 23.35 -48.68
C ASP A 510 1.35 22.94 -50.16
N PRO A 511 0.14 22.89 -50.74
CA PRO A 511 -0.04 22.45 -52.13
C PRO A 511 0.70 23.25 -53.20
N TYR A 512 1.28 24.40 -52.84
CA TYR A 512 1.98 25.30 -53.77
C TYR A 512 3.51 25.27 -53.58
N THR A 513 4.01 24.52 -52.60
CA THR A 513 5.44 24.41 -52.32
C THR A 513 6.14 23.62 -53.42
N THR A 514 7.12 24.22 -54.10
CA THR A 514 7.81 23.57 -55.24
C THR A 514 9.18 22.97 -54.86
N PRO A 515 9.70 21.99 -55.63
CA PRO A 515 11.05 21.48 -55.41
C PRO A 515 12.13 22.59 -55.51
N GLU A 516 11.94 23.56 -56.41
CA GLU A 516 12.85 24.71 -56.57
C GLU A 516 12.88 25.56 -55.30
N GLU A 517 11.73 25.77 -54.66
CA GLU A 517 11.64 26.44 -53.37
C GLU A 517 12.47 25.70 -52.32
N LYS A 518 12.31 24.37 -52.23
CA LYS A 518 13.08 23.53 -51.29
C LYS A 518 14.59 23.65 -51.53
N PHE A 519 15.05 23.67 -52.78
CA PHE A 519 16.47 23.85 -53.13
C PHE A 519 16.99 25.24 -52.76
N LEU A 520 16.32 26.30 -53.24
CA LEU A 520 16.70 27.68 -52.97
C LEU A 520 16.86 27.94 -51.49
N LEU A 521 15.94 27.39 -50.71
CA LEU A 521 16.00 27.48 -49.28
C LEU A 521 17.22 26.73 -48.72
N ARG A 522 17.46 25.47 -49.10
CA ARG A 522 18.66 24.73 -48.65
C ARG A 522 19.97 25.48 -48.97
N PHE A 523 20.09 26.02 -50.19
CA PHE A 523 21.23 26.85 -50.60
C PHE A 523 21.37 28.09 -49.73
N TRP A 524 20.26 28.76 -49.47
CA TRP A 524 20.25 29.98 -48.69
C TRP A 524 20.74 29.78 -47.26
N PHE A 525 20.38 28.65 -46.61
CA PHE A 525 20.85 28.38 -45.25
C PHE A 525 22.36 28.46 -45.13
N LEU A 526 23.01 27.75 -46.06
CA LEU A 526 24.45 27.57 -46.09
C LEU A 526 25.10 28.92 -46.37
N MET A 527 24.53 29.71 -47.31
CA MET A 527 25.01 31.07 -47.57
C MET A 527 24.85 32.04 -46.39
N ASP A 528 23.74 31.98 -45.63
CA ASP A 528 23.53 32.84 -44.45
C ASP A 528 24.51 32.49 -43.31
N HIS A 529 25.07 31.27 -43.32
CA HIS A 529 26.16 30.84 -42.45
C HIS A 529 27.55 30.91 -43.10
N GLY A 530 27.71 31.70 -44.17
CA GLY A 530 29.01 32.00 -44.77
C GLY A 530 29.54 30.95 -45.75
N VAL A 531 28.79 29.89 -46.03
CA VAL A 531 29.21 28.81 -46.93
C VAL A 531 28.90 29.16 -48.38
N SER A 532 29.91 29.10 -49.24
CA SER A 532 29.72 29.27 -50.69
C SER A 532 29.10 28.02 -51.33
N ILE A 533 28.01 28.20 -52.07
CA ILE A 533 27.39 27.11 -52.84
C ILE A 533 28.21 26.80 -54.08
N THR A 534 28.74 25.57 -54.15
CA THR A 534 29.58 25.09 -55.26
C THR A 534 29.11 23.73 -55.78
N GLN A 535 29.51 23.38 -57.01
CA GLN A 535 29.19 22.07 -57.58
C GLN A 535 29.77 20.90 -56.76
N GLY A 536 30.97 21.06 -56.20
CA GLY A 536 31.59 20.03 -55.35
C GLY A 536 30.76 19.72 -54.11
N MET A 537 30.05 20.71 -53.55
CA MET A 537 29.15 20.52 -52.42
C MET A 537 27.89 19.73 -52.79
N LEU A 538 27.31 20.00 -53.98
CA LEU A 538 26.20 19.21 -54.51
C LEU A 538 26.62 17.75 -54.72
N ASN A 539 27.80 17.52 -55.30
CA ASN A 539 28.31 16.18 -55.56
C ASN A 539 28.61 15.38 -54.28
N LYS A 540 28.98 16.06 -53.18
CA LYS A 540 29.13 15.44 -51.85
C LYS A 540 27.81 15.10 -51.17
N GLY A 541 26.67 15.40 -51.80
CA GLY A 541 25.34 15.09 -51.27
C GLY A 541 24.92 15.95 -50.07
N VAL A 542 25.59 17.08 -49.81
CA VAL A 542 25.30 17.94 -48.64
C VAL A 542 23.85 18.41 -48.64
N ILE A 543 23.26 18.60 -49.82
CA ILE A 543 21.90 19.13 -49.99
C ILE A 543 20.82 18.05 -50.00
N ALA A 544 21.19 16.77 -49.94
CA ALA A 544 20.25 15.67 -49.95
C ALA A 544 19.23 15.75 -48.78
N PRO A 545 18.02 15.18 -48.95
CA PRO A 545 17.06 15.10 -47.85
C PRO A 545 17.62 14.39 -46.61
N GLY A 546 17.28 14.87 -45.41
CA GLY A 546 17.73 14.28 -44.14
C GLY A 546 19.15 14.63 -43.69
N VAL A 547 19.91 15.45 -44.44
CA VAL A 547 21.24 15.90 -44.02
C VAL A 547 21.14 17.00 -42.94
N ASP A 548 21.86 16.82 -41.82
CA ASP A 548 21.98 17.82 -40.76
C ASP A 548 22.98 18.92 -41.15
N PHE A 549 22.46 20.04 -41.65
CA PHE A 549 23.29 21.19 -42.03
C PHE A 549 24.00 21.85 -40.84
N TRP A 550 23.46 21.80 -39.62
CA TRP A 550 24.14 22.38 -38.45
C TRP A 550 25.38 21.58 -38.07
N SER A 551 25.30 20.26 -38.15
CA SER A 551 26.47 19.40 -37.96
C SER A 551 27.51 19.60 -39.06
N TYR A 552 27.08 19.82 -40.30
CA TYR A 552 27.97 20.17 -41.41
C TYR A 552 28.70 21.50 -41.17
N LEU A 553 27.98 22.56 -40.77
CA LEU A 553 28.55 23.88 -40.48
C LEU A 553 29.58 23.83 -39.34
N LYS A 554 29.26 23.11 -38.25
CA LYS A 554 30.20 22.93 -37.12
C LYS A 554 31.48 22.18 -37.49
N ARG A 555 31.42 21.28 -38.48
CA ARG A 555 32.60 20.54 -38.95
C ARG A 555 33.51 21.42 -39.81
N GLN A 556 32.97 22.44 -40.48
CA GLN A 556 33.81 23.38 -41.23
C GLN A 556 34.64 24.29 -40.32
N ASP A 557 34.13 24.69 -39.15
CA ASP A 557 34.92 25.44 -38.17
C ASP A 557 36.16 24.64 -37.70
N ALA A 558 36.06 23.30 -37.61
CA ALA A 558 37.17 22.44 -37.22
C ALA A 558 38.24 22.22 -38.31
N GLU A 559 37.88 22.34 -39.59
CA GLU A 559 38.84 22.28 -40.72
C GLU A 559 39.53 23.64 -40.98
N CYS A 560 39.04 24.74 -40.38
CA CYS A 560 39.69 26.05 -40.47
C CYS A 560 40.66 26.36 -39.31
N GLU A 561 40.80 25.46 -38.33
CA GLU A 561 41.81 25.54 -37.25
C GLU A 561 43.08 24.69 -37.52
N SER A 562 43.23 24.10 -38.72
CA SER A 562 44.44 23.36 -39.12
C SER A 562 45.34 24.13 -40.09
#